data_AF-A0A2A2HXY2-F1
#
_entry.id   AF-A0A2A2HXY2-F1
#
_cell.length_a   1.000
_cell.length_b   1.000
_cell.length_c   1.000
_cell.angle_alpha   90.00
_cell.angle_beta   90.00
_cell.angle_gamma   90.00
#
_symmetry.space_group_name_H-M   'P 1'
#
loop_
_entity.id
_entity.type
_entity.pdbx_description
1 polymer ?
#
loop_
_entity_poly.entity_id
_entity_poly.type
_entity_poly.pdbx_seq_one_letter_code
_entity_poly.pdbx_strand_id
1 'polypeptide(L)'
;MGERGPKPRFIDVFCPNKECKLYGLTNQGNVVGNGTYISRGEKTRRYLCRHCGKVFNDHTDTFYHNLRKAEKTIDLALKMSMKGMSIEAIADVLEVESYPLQIEWKALNFCLLSFFL
;
A
#
# COMPACT_ATOMS: atom_id res chain seq x y z
N MET A 1 0.19 34.85 9.35
CA MET A 1 0.06 33.46 8.84
C MET A 1 0.19 33.53 7.33
N GLY A 2 1.16 32.82 6.73
CA GLY A 2 1.34 32.85 5.27
C GLY A 2 0.14 32.25 4.54
N GLU A 3 -0.10 32.70 3.31
CA GLU A 3 -1.15 32.14 2.47
C GLU A 3 -0.91 30.65 2.24
N ARG A 4 -1.95 29.84 2.41
CA ARG A 4 -1.88 28.42 2.08
C ARG A 4 -1.84 28.30 0.56
N GLY A 5 -0.85 27.58 0.05
CA GLY A 5 -0.78 27.23 -1.37
C GLY A 5 -2.04 26.47 -1.85
N PRO A 6 -2.23 26.39 -3.17
CA PRO A 6 -3.41 25.76 -3.76
C PRO A 6 -3.57 24.31 -3.27
N LYS A 7 -4.82 23.91 -3.02
CA LYS A 7 -5.13 22.56 -2.56
C LYS A 7 -4.72 21.53 -3.62
N PRO A 8 -3.95 20.48 -3.27
CA PRO A 8 -3.57 19.44 -4.23
C PRO A 8 -4.81 18.72 -4.78
N ARG A 9 -4.75 18.39 -6.07
CA ARG A 9 -5.77 17.62 -6.78
C ARG A 9 -5.22 16.21 -7.04
N PHE A 10 -6.07 15.20 -6.87
CA PHE A 10 -5.73 13.79 -7.11
C PHE A 10 -6.50 13.34 -8.34
N ILE A 11 -5.79 13.06 -9.43
CA ILE A 11 -6.38 12.77 -10.74
C ILE A 11 -6.47 11.25 -10.94
N ASP A 12 -5.45 10.54 -10.47
CA ASP A 12 -5.20 9.10 -10.60
C ASP A 12 -5.71 8.27 -9.42
N VAL A 13 -6.19 8.90 -8.35
CA VAL A 13 -6.70 8.21 -7.17
C VAL A 13 -8.21 7.99 -7.29
N PHE A 14 -8.67 6.75 -7.12
CA PHE A 14 -10.08 6.36 -7.12
C PHE A 14 -10.57 5.94 -5.73
N CYS A 15 -11.88 5.85 -5.55
CA CYS A 15 -12.46 5.35 -4.30
C CYS A 15 -12.41 3.81 -4.26
N PRO A 16 -11.83 3.19 -3.21
CA PRO A 16 -11.75 1.73 -3.07
C PRO A 16 -13.02 1.11 -2.44
N ASN A 17 -14.12 1.86 -2.34
CA ASN A 17 -15.36 1.30 -1.79
C ASN A 17 -16.19 0.67 -2.91
N LYS A 18 -16.33 -0.66 -2.95
CA LYS A 18 -17.14 -1.36 -3.98
C LYS A 18 -18.62 -0.96 -3.98
N GLU A 19 -19.13 -0.49 -2.85
CA GLU A 19 -20.51 -0.02 -2.72
C GLU A 19 -20.69 1.45 -3.15
N CYS A 20 -19.59 2.16 -3.43
CA CYS A 20 -19.66 3.54 -3.88
C CYS A 20 -19.99 3.60 -5.38
N LYS A 21 -20.91 4.49 -5.76
CA LYS A 21 -21.23 4.77 -7.17
C LYS A 21 -20.02 5.23 -8.00
N LEU A 22 -19.02 5.80 -7.33
CA LEU A 22 -17.76 6.27 -7.94
C LEU A 22 -16.59 5.30 -7.68
N TYR A 23 -16.89 4.03 -7.41
CA TYR A 23 -15.88 2.98 -7.30
C TYR A 23 -15.08 2.84 -8.59
N GLY A 24 -13.75 2.76 -8.50
CA GLY A 24 -12.86 2.55 -9.64
C GLY A 24 -12.76 3.71 -10.64
N LEU A 25 -13.55 4.78 -10.50
CA LEU A 25 -13.52 5.94 -11.39
C LEU A 25 -12.49 6.97 -10.90
N THR A 26 -11.60 7.38 -11.81
CA THR A 26 -10.61 8.43 -11.60
C THR A 26 -11.10 9.79 -12.09
N ASN A 27 -10.44 10.87 -11.65
CA ASN A 27 -10.72 12.25 -12.05
C ASN A 27 -12.17 12.74 -11.85
N GLN A 28 -12.92 12.16 -10.90
CA GLN A 28 -14.30 12.58 -10.58
C GLN A 28 -14.36 13.71 -9.53
N GLY A 29 -13.21 14.16 -9.01
CA GLY A 29 -13.13 15.21 -7.98
C GLY A 29 -13.69 14.82 -6.60
N ASN A 30 -14.12 13.57 -6.43
CA ASN A 30 -14.65 13.03 -5.17
C ASN A 30 -13.55 12.74 -4.14
N VAL A 31 -12.34 12.41 -4.57
CA VAL A 31 -11.22 12.09 -3.69
C VAL A 31 -10.47 13.36 -3.29
N VAL A 32 -10.35 13.58 -1.98
CA VAL A 32 -9.58 14.71 -1.41
C VAL A 32 -8.57 14.23 -0.39
N GLY A 33 -7.50 15.00 -0.20
CA GLY A 33 -6.49 14.73 0.83
C GLY A 33 -7.06 14.98 2.22
N ASN A 34 -6.86 14.02 3.12
CA ASN A 34 -7.27 14.03 4.53
C ASN A 34 -6.03 13.99 5.46
N GLY A 35 -5.02 14.79 5.12
CA GLY A 35 -3.75 14.87 5.83
C GLY A 35 -2.74 13.79 5.42
N THR A 36 -1.59 13.85 6.07
CA THR A 36 -0.47 12.92 5.88
C THR A 36 0.03 12.45 7.23
N TYR A 37 0.51 11.22 7.32
CA TYR A 37 1.14 10.68 8.51
C TYR A 37 2.40 9.91 8.14
N ILE A 38 3.28 9.66 9.10
CA ILE A 38 4.45 8.82 8.88
C ILE A 38 4.05 7.37 9.18
N SER A 39 4.19 6.49 8.18
CA SER A 39 4.01 5.05 8.32
C SER A 39 5.27 4.36 7.85
N ARG A 40 5.80 3.41 8.64
CA ARG A 40 6.97 2.60 8.26
C ARG A 40 8.21 3.44 7.85
N GLY A 41 8.35 4.63 8.43
CA GLY A 41 9.43 5.57 8.12
C GLY A 41 9.19 6.45 6.88
N GLU A 42 8.07 6.27 6.18
CA GLU A 42 7.73 7.00 4.95
C GLU A 42 6.46 7.84 5.14
N LYS A 43 6.32 8.90 4.34
CA LYS A 43 5.18 9.81 4.41
C LYS A 43 4.01 9.24 3.61
N THR A 44 3.00 8.73 4.30
CA THR A 44 1.77 8.18 3.71
C THR A 44 0.67 9.24 3.67
N ARG A 45 0.01 9.38 2.52
CA ARG A 45 -1.16 10.25 2.36
C ARG A 45 -2.43 9.52 2.78
N ARG A 46 -3.33 10.26 3.42
CA ARG A 46 -4.72 9.83 3.63
C ARG A 46 -5.62 10.53 2.64
N TYR A 47 -6.61 9.78 2.18
CA TYR A 47 -7.64 10.21 1.27
C TYR A 47 -9.00 10.08 1.93
N LEU A 48 -9.93 10.92 1.51
CA LEU A 48 -11.33 10.86 1.85
C LEU A 48 -12.13 10.93 0.55
N CYS A 49 -13.00 9.96 0.32
CA CYS A 49 -14.03 10.07 -0.71
C CYS A 49 -15.18 10.91 -0.17
N ARG A 50 -15.44 12.09 -0.76
CA ARG A 50 -16.56 12.95 -0.38
C ARG A 50 -17.94 12.40 -0.77
N HIS A 51 -17.99 11.44 -1.69
CA HIS A 51 -19.25 10.84 -2.11
C HIS A 51 -19.77 9.80 -1.10
N CYS A 52 -18.90 8.91 -0.59
CA CYS A 52 -19.31 7.84 0.32
C CYS A 52 -18.70 7.93 1.74
N GLY A 53 -17.87 8.94 2.02
CA GLY A 53 -17.23 9.13 3.32
C GLY A 53 -16.07 8.18 3.65
N LYS A 54 -15.72 7.22 2.77
CA LYS A 54 -14.64 6.26 3.04
C LYS A 54 -13.30 6.97 3.14
N VAL A 55 -12.57 6.70 4.22
CA VAL A 55 -11.17 7.11 4.41
C VAL A 55 -10.27 5.95 3.98
N PHE A 56 -9.21 6.27 3.25
CA PHE A 56 -8.23 5.30 2.75
C PHE A 56 -6.85 5.96 2.60
N ASN A 57 -5.84 5.21 2.17
CA ASN A 57 -4.46 5.69 2.05
C ASN A 57 -3.79 5.18 0.77
N ASP A 58 -2.53 5.58 0.54
CA ASP A 58 -1.74 5.18 -0.65
C ASP A 58 -1.64 3.67 -0.83
N HIS A 59 -1.61 2.90 0.26
CA HIS A 59 -1.48 1.45 0.20
C HIS A 59 -2.82 0.71 0.12
N THR A 60 -3.97 1.40 0.10
CA THR A 60 -5.29 0.75 0.05
C THR A 60 -5.47 0.06 -1.30
N ASP A 61 -5.91 -1.21 -1.29
CA ASP A 61 -6.05 -2.06 -2.47
C ASP A 61 -4.75 -2.26 -3.28
N THR A 62 -3.59 -2.05 -2.66
CA THR A 62 -2.27 -2.34 -3.26
C THR A 62 -1.65 -3.58 -2.63
N PHE A 63 -0.59 -4.10 -3.25
CA PHE A 63 0.24 -5.16 -2.69
C PHE A 63 0.79 -4.85 -1.29
N TYR A 64 1.07 -3.57 -1.01
CA TYR A 64 1.62 -3.13 0.28
C TYR A 64 0.56 -3.01 1.39
N HIS A 65 -0.71 -3.28 1.07
CA HIS A 65 -1.80 -3.17 2.03
C HIS A 65 -1.59 -4.13 3.21
N ASN A 66 -1.83 -3.65 4.43
CA ASN A 66 -1.69 -4.42 5.69
C ASN A 66 -0.30 -5.00 6.01
N LEU A 67 0.72 -4.79 5.18
CA LEU A 67 2.09 -5.14 5.55
C LEU A 67 2.59 -4.24 6.69
N ARG A 68 3.62 -4.64 7.43
CA ARG A 68 4.19 -3.80 8.51
C ARG A 68 5.57 -3.28 8.19
N LYS A 69 6.25 -3.89 7.22
CA LYS A 69 7.60 -3.53 6.78
C LYS A 69 7.56 -2.42 5.73
N ALA A 70 8.62 -1.61 5.67
CA ALA A 70 8.78 -0.58 4.65
C ALA A 70 8.77 -1.21 3.25
N GLU A 71 8.23 -0.48 2.26
CA GLU A 71 8.10 -0.97 0.88
C GLU A 71 9.45 -1.44 0.33
N LYS A 72 10.52 -0.69 0.59
CA LYS A 72 11.89 -1.04 0.17
C LYS A 72 12.36 -2.40 0.68
N THR A 73 12.04 -2.74 1.93
CA THR A 73 12.42 -4.04 2.51
C THR A 73 11.65 -5.18 1.82
N ILE A 74 10.37 -4.95 1.53
CA ILE A 74 9.51 -5.92 0.85
C ILE A 74 9.97 -6.12 -0.60
N ASP A 75 10.25 -5.05 -1.33
CA ASP A 75 10.76 -5.10 -2.70
C ASP A 75 12.10 -5.83 -2.78
N LEU A 76 12.97 -5.61 -1.80
CA LEU A 76 14.27 -6.27 -1.74
C LEU A 76 14.12 -7.77 -1.48
N ALA A 77 13.26 -8.15 -0.52
CA ALA A 77 12.92 -9.55 -0.24
C ALA A 77 12.36 -10.25 -1.50
N LEU A 78 11.44 -9.58 -2.21
CA LEU A 78 10.85 -10.11 -3.44
C LEU A 78 11.91 -10.30 -4.53
N LYS A 79 12.80 -9.33 -4.74
CA LYS A 79 13.90 -9.43 -5.71
C LYS A 79 14.86 -10.59 -5.38
N MET A 80 15.17 -10.81 -4.11
CA MET A 80 16.03 -11.92 -3.68
C MET A 80 15.36 -13.28 -3.91
N SER A 81 14.07 -13.37 -3.60
CA SER A 81 13.29 -14.59 -3.86
C SER A 81 13.16 -14.91 -5.34
N MET A 82 12.92 -13.91 -6.19
CA MET A 82 12.92 -14.07 -7.65
C MET A 82 14.27 -14.55 -8.19
N LYS A 83 15.38 -14.31 -7.46
CA LYS A 83 16.72 -14.82 -7.77
C LYS A 83 16.98 -16.22 -7.20
N GLY A 84 16.00 -16.86 -6.57
CA GLY A 84 16.09 -18.23 -6.05
C GLY A 84 16.73 -18.34 -4.66
N MET A 85 16.85 -17.25 -3.92
CA MET A 85 17.35 -17.31 -2.53
C MET A 85 16.32 -17.95 -1.61
N SER A 86 16.77 -18.76 -0.65
CA SER A 86 15.89 -19.35 0.36
C SER A 86 15.36 -18.29 1.32
N ILE A 87 14.24 -18.58 2.00
CA ILE A 87 13.63 -17.64 2.95
C ILE A 87 14.59 -17.35 4.11
N GLU A 88 15.35 -18.35 4.56
CA GLU A 88 16.37 -18.22 5.59
C GLU A 88 17.49 -17.29 5.14
N ALA A 89 18.02 -17.49 3.92
CA ALA A 89 19.06 -16.63 3.37
C ALA A 89 18.57 -15.18 3.19
N ILE A 90 17.30 -14.96 2.84
CA ILE A 90 16.71 -13.63 2.75
C ILE A 90 16.56 -12.99 4.14
N ALA A 91 16.13 -13.78 5.14
CA ALA A 91 16.00 -13.33 6.52
C ALA A 91 17.35 -12.88 7.09
N ASP A 92 18.39 -13.67 6.83
CA ASP A 92 19.77 -13.37 7.22
C ASP A 92 20.28 -12.08 6.58
N VAL A 93 20.08 -11.90 5.27
CA VAL A 93 20.54 -10.70 4.54
C VAL A 93 19.79 -9.44 4.96
N LEU A 94 18.50 -9.55 5.28
CA LEU A 94 17.69 -8.42 5.73
C LEU A 94 17.81 -8.15 7.24
N GLU A 95 18.54 -9.00 7.97
CA GLU A 95 18.67 -8.96 9.43
C GLU A 95 17.30 -8.92 10.13
N VAL A 96 16.34 -9.70 9.62
CA VAL A 96 15.00 -9.84 10.19
C VAL A 96 14.80 -11.27 10.67
N GLU A 97 14.10 -11.46 11.78
CA GLU A 97 13.67 -12.80 12.20
C GLU A 97 12.90 -13.51 11.05
N SER A 98 13.22 -14.77 10.81
CA SER A 98 12.61 -15.56 9.72
C SER A 98 11.12 -15.81 9.91
N TYR A 99 10.64 -15.79 11.16
CA TYR A 99 9.25 -16.04 11.53
C TYR A 99 8.24 -14.98 11.00
N PRO A 100 8.45 -13.66 11.18
CA PRO A 100 7.58 -12.65 10.57
C PRO A 100 7.63 -12.65 9.03
N LEU A 101 8.75 -13.03 8.42
CA LEU A 101 8.82 -13.24 6.97
C LEU A 101 7.94 -14.43 6.55
N GLN A 102 8.00 -15.58 7.23
CA GLN A 102 7.16 -16.74 6.90
C GLN A 102 5.64 -16.44 6.95
N ILE A 103 5.17 -15.59 7.88
CA ILE A 103 3.75 -15.22 7.98
C ILE A 103 3.33 -14.26 6.86
N GLU A 104 4.13 -13.23 6.56
CA GLU A 104 3.87 -12.31 5.44
C GLU A 104 3.99 -13.04 4.08
N TRP A 105 4.93 -13.99 3.95
CA TRP A 105 5.11 -14.80 2.75
C TRP A 105 3.98 -15.80 2.50
N LYS A 106 3.36 -16.38 3.54
CA LYS A 106 2.15 -17.20 3.35
C LYS A 106 0.97 -16.38 2.80
N ALA A 107 0.83 -15.13 3.23
CA ALA A 107 -0.17 -14.21 2.68
C ALA A 107 0.15 -13.80 1.22
N LEU A 108 1.44 -13.60 0.90
CA LEU A 108 1.92 -13.31 -0.45
C LEU A 108 1.75 -14.48 -1.41
N ASN A 109 2.05 -15.70 -0.97
CA ASN A 109 1.91 -16.90 -1.80
C ASN A 109 0.43 -17.22 -2.06
N PHE A 110 -0.47 -16.96 -1.09
CA PHE A 110 -1.92 -17.04 -1.31
C PHE A 110 -2.41 -15.99 -2.32
N CYS A 111 -1.84 -14.79 -2.32
CA CYS A 111 -2.19 -13.72 -3.25
C CYS A 111 -1.64 -13.96 -4.67
N LEU A 112 -0.43 -14.51 -4.80
CA LEU A 112 0.14 -14.91 -6.10
C LEU A 112 -0.61 -16.12 -6.71
N LEU A 113 -1.03 -17.09 -5.89
CA LEU A 113 -1.83 -18.23 -6.34
C LEU A 113 -3.25 -17.87 -6.77
N SER A 114 -3.82 -16.78 -6.24
CA SER A 114 -5.15 -16.28 -6.64
C SER A 114 -5.13 -15.31 -7.83
N PHE A 115 -3.94 -14.99 -8.36
CA PHE A 115 -3.80 -14.29 -9.65
C PHE A 115 -3.55 -15.24 -10.83
N PHE A 116 -3.30 -16.54 -10.56
CA PHE A 116 -3.08 -17.60 -11.56
C PHE A 116 -4.22 -18.64 -11.63
N LEU A 117 -5.31 -18.42 -10.89
CA LEU A 117 -6.57 -19.18 -10.94
C LEU A 117 -7.73 -18.20 -11.11
#